data_AF-A0A9W9FWF1-F1
#
_entry.id   AF-A0A9W9FWF1-F1
#
_cell.length_a   1.000
_cell.length_b   1.000
_cell.length_c   1.000
_cell.angle_alpha   90.00
_cell.angle_beta   90.00
_cell.angle_gamma   90.00
#
_symmetry.space_group_name_H-M   'P 1'
#
loop_
_entity.id
_entity.type
_entity.pdbx_description
1 polymer ?
#
loop_
_entity_poly.entity_id
_entity_poly.type
_entity_poly.pdbx_seq_one_letter_code
_entity_poly.pdbx_strand_id
1 'polypeptide(L)'
;MESTVVGADVMEYIYNADKSERQRWVSDFIRIVDPWMPFIPLKELRTRLLDESRLFKGEDALLLACIKLNTEPLSGDQAVNKHYLAVKSTFVNAEVYGTLSIKLLQASLLLLLYEHGHGIYPSAYTTLGSCARYLGALDIGTGSEYDDTGDWMEGEQRRRLWWFIYVMERNLLDHGNADFGNDSKHNGPWVSAAPALIE
;
A
#
# COMPACT_ATOMS: atom_id res chain seq x y z
N MET A 1 23.64 -1.74 -3.53
CA MET A 1 22.88 -1.88 -2.26
C MET A 1 21.36 -1.99 -2.48
N GLU A 2 20.86 -1.85 -3.73
CA GLU A 2 19.42 -1.91 -4.07
C GLU A 2 18.82 -3.33 -4.19
N SER A 3 19.65 -4.39 -4.17
CA SER A 3 19.18 -5.75 -4.49
C SER A 3 18.71 -6.58 -3.28
N THR A 4 18.83 -6.07 -2.05
CA THR A 4 18.63 -6.86 -0.83
C THR A 4 17.23 -6.74 -0.21
N VAL A 5 16.38 -5.87 -0.75
CA VAL A 5 15.08 -5.57 -0.11
C VAL A 5 13.98 -6.52 -0.57
N VAL A 6 14.04 -7.07 -1.79
CA VAL A 6 12.98 -7.93 -2.33
C VAL A 6 13.19 -9.39 -1.94
N GLY A 7 12.21 -9.98 -1.25
CA GLY A 7 12.23 -11.40 -0.91
C GLY A 7 12.21 -12.29 -2.16
N ALA A 8 12.90 -13.43 -2.10
CA ALA A 8 12.93 -14.42 -3.19
C ALA A 8 11.51 -14.85 -3.62
N ASP A 9 10.59 -14.94 -2.66
CA ASP A 9 9.20 -15.34 -2.89
C ASP A 9 8.41 -14.32 -3.74
N VAL A 10 8.68 -13.01 -3.56
CA VAL A 10 8.06 -11.97 -4.40
C VAL A 10 8.61 -12.02 -5.81
N MET A 11 9.91 -12.27 -5.94
CA MET A 11 10.53 -12.47 -7.25
C MET A 11 9.95 -13.71 -7.93
N GLU A 12 9.81 -14.85 -7.24
CA GLU A 12 9.16 -16.05 -7.78
C GLU A 12 7.73 -15.77 -8.24
N TYR A 13 6.95 -14.99 -7.46
CA TYR A 13 5.58 -14.63 -7.79
C TYR A 13 5.44 -13.86 -9.10
N ILE A 14 6.42 -13.01 -9.44
CA ILE A 14 6.42 -12.22 -10.68
C ILE A 14 7.25 -12.84 -11.82
N TYR A 15 8.22 -13.71 -11.50
CA TYR A 15 9.20 -14.22 -12.46
C TYR A 15 8.58 -15.18 -13.47
N ASN A 16 7.57 -15.94 -13.06
CA ASN A 16 6.87 -16.89 -13.94
C ASN A 16 5.95 -16.21 -14.96
N ALA A 17 5.85 -14.87 -14.98
CA ALA A 17 4.87 -14.17 -15.79
C ALA A 17 5.44 -13.59 -17.09
N ASP A 18 4.74 -13.92 -18.18
CA ASP A 18 5.05 -13.42 -19.51
C ASP A 18 4.76 -11.91 -19.63
N LYS A 19 5.36 -11.26 -20.62
CA LYS A 19 5.10 -9.83 -20.87
C LYS A 19 3.62 -9.53 -21.10
N SER A 20 2.92 -10.42 -21.81
CA SER A 20 1.49 -10.30 -22.08
C SER A 20 0.67 -10.32 -20.79
N GLU A 21 1.04 -11.16 -19.82
CA GLU A 21 0.41 -11.22 -18.50
C GLU A 21 0.69 -9.96 -17.69
N ARG A 22 1.94 -9.48 -17.69
CA ARG A 22 2.29 -8.20 -17.03
C ARG A 22 1.53 -7.02 -17.62
N GLN A 23 1.42 -6.97 -18.95
CA GLN A 23 0.62 -5.95 -19.64
C GLN A 23 -0.85 -6.03 -19.25
N ARG A 24 -1.39 -7.24 -19.09
CA ARG A 24 -2.75 -7.45 -18.64
C ARG A 24 -2.95 -6.92 -17.21
N TRP A 25 -2.10 -7.27 -16.25
CA TRP A 25 -2.21 -6.78 -14.87
C TRP A 25 -2.13 -5.25 -14.82
N VAL A 26 -1.18 -4.64 -15.52
CA VAL A 26 -1.08 -3.17 -15.58
C VAL A 26 -2.33 -2.57 -16.23
N SER A 27 -2.85 -3.18 -17.29
CA SER A 27 -4.08 -2.71 -17.95
C SER A 27 -5.30 -2.81 -17.02
N ASP A 28 -5.44 -3.91 -16.30
CA ASP A 28 -6.53 -4.11 -15.35
C ASP A 28 -6.42 -3.14 -14.17
N PHE A 29 -5.22 -2.90 -13.66
CA PHE A 29 -4.96 -1.88 -12.64
C PHE A 29 -5.38 -0.49 -13.10
N ILE A 30 -4.98 -0.09 -14.32
CA ILE A 30 -5.36 1.21 -14.90
C ILE A 30 -6.88 1.31 -15.09
N ARG A 31 -7.54 0.19 -15.38
CA ARG A 31 -9.00 0.19 -15.53
C ARG A 31 -9.73 0.23 -14.20
N ILE A 32 -9.19 -0.39 -13.16
CA ILE A 32 -9.87 -0.60 -11.88
C ILE A 32 -9.55 0.50 -10.87
N VAL A 33 -8.29 0.92 -10.75
CA VAL A 33 -7.80 1.79 -9.66
C VAL A 33 -7.61 3.24 -10.11
N ASP A 34 -6.97 3.45 -11.27
CA ASP A 34 -6.65 4.80 -11.77
C ASP A 34 -7.86 5.76 -11.86
N PRO A 35 -9.09 5.33 -12.24
CA PRO A 35 -10.22 6.25 -12.40
C PRO A 35 -10.67 6.93 -11.11
N TRP A 36 -10.54 6.26 -9.97
CA TRP A 36 -10.95 6.82 -8.67
C TRP A 36 -9.74 7.22 -7.82
N MET A 37 -8.53 6.81 -8.20
CA MET A 37 -7.33 7.11 -7.43
C MET A 37 -6.05 7.04 -8.28
N PRO A 38 -5.70 8.11 -9.02
CA PRO A 38 -4.54 8.15 -9.90
C PRO A 38 -3.28 8.62 -9.15
N PHE A 39 -2.69 7.76 -8.31
CA PHE A 39 -1.49 8.11 -7.51
C PHE A 39 -0.16 7.59 -8.09
N ILE A 40 -0.22 6.85 -9.19
CA ILE A 40 0.95 6.31 -9.89
C ILE A 40 1.01 6.92 -11.30
N PRO A 41 2.13 7.54 -11.72
CA PRO A 41 2.26 8.11 -13.05
C PRO A 41 2.22 7.02 -14.13
N LEU A 42 1.15 7.00 -14.92
CA LEU A 42 0.91 5.93 -15.92
C LEU A 42 2.01 5.82 -16.96
N LYS A 43 2.59 6.95 -17.38
CA LYS A 43 3.68 6.98 -18.37
C LYS A 43 4.91 6.26 -17.82
N GLU A 44 5.31 6.61 -16.60
CA GLU A 44 6.45 5.97 -15.94
C GLU A 44 6.17 4.51 -15.62
N LEU A 45 4.95 4.19 -15.18
CA LEU A 45 4.52 2.84 -14.87
C LEU A 45 4.67 1.93 -16.09
N ARG A 46 4.17 2.36 -17.25
CA ARG A 46 4.27 1.60 -18.51
C ARG A 46 5.71 1.45 -18.95
N THR A 47 6.50 2.53 -18.92
CA THR A 47 7.91 2.47 -19.30
C THR A 47 8.73 1.56 -18.38
N ARG A 48 8.47 1.61 -17.07
CA ARG A 48 9.24 0.86 -16.06
C ARG A 48 8.85 -0.60 -15.99
N LEU A 49 7.55 -0.91 -16.08
CA LEU A 49 7.03 -2.25 -15.83
C LEU A 49 6.89 -3.12 -17.09
N LEU A 50 6.89 -2.51 -18.28
CA LEU A 50 6.68 -3.24 -19.54
C LEU A 50 7.94 -3.37 -20.40
N ASP A 51 9.07 -2.86 -19.93
CA ASP A 51 10.38 -3.02 -20.58
C ASP A 51 10.89 -4.46 -20.39
N GLU A 52 11.06 -5.19 -21.51
CA GLU A 52 11.51 -6.59 -21.52
C GLU A 52 12.96 -6.77 -21.06
N SER A 53 13.79 -5.73 -21.23
CA SER A 53 15.22 -5.80 -20.95
C SER A 53 15.56 -5.62 -19.46
N ARG A 54 14.57 -5.22 -18.66
CA ARG A 54 14.74 -4.92 -17.24
C ARG A 54 14.50 -6.15 -16.39
N LEU A 55 15.56 -6.60 -15.71
CA LEU A 55 15.40 -7.35 -14.47
C LEU A 55 14.69 -6.42 -13.47
N PHE A 56 13.49 -6.78 -13.04
CA PHE A 56 12.82 -6.07 -11.96
C PHE A 56 13.72 -6.12 -10.72
N LYS A 57 14.09 -4.96 -10.19
CA LYS A 57 14.93 -4.84 -9.00
C LYS A 57 14.23 -3.94 -8.00
N GLY A 58 14.31 -4.31 -6.72
CA GLY A 58 13.83 -3.46 -5.64
C GLY A 58 12.32 -3.20 -5.70
N GLU A 59 11.98 -1.92 -5.61
CA GLU A 59 10.62 -1.42 -5.44
C GLU A 59 9.75 -1.61 -6.69
N ASP A 60 10.34 -1.68 -7.90
CA ASP A 60 9.60 -1.94 -9.14
C ASP A 60 9.01 -3.36 -9.15
N ALA A 61 9.75 -4.34 -8.61
CA ALA A 61 9.27 -5.72 -8.44
C ALA A 61 8.11 -5.78 -7.44
N LEU A 62 8.25 -5.08 -6.32
CA LEU A 62 7.24 -5.02 -5.27
C LEU A 62 5.98 -4.30 -5.74
N LEU A 63 6.12 -3.22 -6.50
CA LEU A 63 5.01 -2.49 -7.11
C LEU A 63 4.23 -3.38 -8.08
N LEU A 64 4.93 -4.10 -8.97
CA LEU A 64 4.30 -5.03 -9.89
C LEU A 64 3.58 -6.18 -9.16
N ALA A 65 4.18 -6.70 -8.09
CA ALA A 65 3.56 -7.74 -7.25
C ALA A 65 2.27 -7.22 -6.58
N CYS A 66 2.26 -5.98 -6.09
CA CYS A 66 1.05 -5.37 -5.52
C CYS A 66 -0.03 -5.11 -6.58
N ILE A 67 0.36 -4.70 -7.80
CA ILE A 67 -0.56 -4.56 -8.94
C ILE A 67 -1.20 -5.91 -9.27
N LYS A 68 -0.39 -6.98 -9.34
CA LYS A 68 -0.87 -8.33 -9.58
C LYS A 68 -1.86 -8.76 -8.50
N LEU A 69 -1.53 -8.59 -7.22
CA LEU A 69 -2.42 -8.90 -6.09
C LEU A 69 -3.79 -8.23 -6.20
N ASN A 70 -3.85 -6.96 -6.63
CA ASN A 70 -5.10 -6.21 -6.75
C ASN A 70 -5.90 -6.53 -8.03
N THR A 71 -5.29 -7.21 -9.00
CA THR A 71 -5.92 -7.51 -10.31
C THR A 71 -6.22 -8.99 -10.51
N GLU A 72 -5.68 -9.83 -9.63
CA GLU A 72 -5.96 -11.26 -9.62
C GLU A 72 -7.46 -11.50 -9.28
N PRO A 73 -8.18 -12.28 -10.09
CA PRO A 73 -9.59 -12.56 -9.82
C PRO A 73 -9.73 -13.29 -8.47
N LEU A 74 -10.74 -12.88 -7.70
CA LEU A 74 -11.17 -13.49 -6.43
C LEU A 74 -11.55 -14.97 -6.65
N SER A 75 -10.56 -15.84 -6.79
CA SER A 75 -10.75 -17.24 -7.15
C SER A 75 -11.00 -18.08 -5.92
N GLY A 76 -12.00 -17.72 -5.10
CA GLY A 76 -12.36 -18.46 -3.88
C GLY A 76 -11.23 -18.67 -2.86
N ASP A 77 -10.06 -18.07 -3.09
CA ASP A 77 -8.87 -18.24 -2.28
C ASP A 77 -8.97 -17.31 -1.06
N GLN A 78 -8.38 -17.73 0.06
CA GLN A 78 -8.46 -16.98 1.30
C GLN A 78 -7.86 -15.58 1.12
N ALA A 79 -8.49 -14.55 1.73
CA ALA A 79 -7.98 -13.17 1.75
C ALA A 79 -6.50 -13.09 2.15
N VAL A 80 -6.08 -13.98 3.05
CA VAL A 80 -4.67 -14.17 3.41
C VAL A 80 -4.11 -15.34 2.60
N ASN A 81 -3.57 -15.04 1.41
CA ASN A 81 -2.91 -16.04 0.58
C ASN A 81 -1.37 -15.95 0.71
N LYS A 82 -0.66 -16.96 0.19
CA LYS A 82 0.81 -17.02 0.23
C LYS A 82 1.50 -15.83 -0.46
N HIS A 83 0.86 -15.26 -1.48
CA HIS A 83 1.41 -14.14 -2.25
C HIS A 83 1.32 -12.83 -1.47
N TYR A 84 0.19 -12.60 -0.80
CA TYR A 84 0.01 -11.50 0.13
C TYR A 84 1.03 -11.58 1.28
N LEU A 85 1.24 -12.76 1.88
CA LEU A 85 2.22 -12.93 2.95
C LEU A 85 3.66 -12.65 2.48
N ALA A 86 4.02 -13.09 1.27
CA ALA A 86 5.34 -12.81 0.68
C ALA A 86 5.55 -11.31 0.41
N VAL A 87 4.53 -10.63 -0.10
CA VAL A 87 4.58 -9.17 -0.32
C VAL A 87 4.66 -8.43 1.03
N LYS A 88 3.83 -8.81 2.01
CA LYS A 88 3.82 -8.20 3.34
C LYS A 88 5.16 -8.37 4.07
N SER A 89 5.75 -9.57 4.03
CA SER A 89 7.06 -9.82 4.65
C SER A 89 8.17 -8.99 3.99
N THR A 90 8.07 -8.75 2.67
CA THR A 90 8.99 -7.89 1.95
C THR A 90 8.89 -6.43 2.39
N PHE A 91 7.69 -5.91 2.67
CA PHE A 91 7.53 -4.57 3.25
C PHE A 91 8.12 -4.48 4.66
N VAL A 92 7.87 -5.46 5.52
CA VAL A 92 8.47 -5.51 6.87
C VAL A 92 10.00 -5.53 6.79
N ASN A 93 10.56 -6.30 5.86
CA ASN A 93 12.01 -6.30 5.63
C ASN A 93 12.51 -4.94 5.15
N ALA A 94 11.79 -4.28 4.24
CA ALA A 94 12.13 -2.94 3.77
C ALA A 94 12.15 -1.91 4.91
N GLU A 95 11.19 -1.99 5.84
CA GLU A 95 11.15 -1.18 7.06
C GLU A 95 12.36 -1.44 7.97
N VAL A 96 12.73 -2.71 8.17
CA VAL A 96 13.92 -3.09 8.98
C VAL A 96 15.21 -2.53 8.38
N TYR A 97 15.33 -2.51 7.05
CA TYR A 97 16.48 -1.91 6.36
C TYR A 97 16.41 -0.38 6.28
N GLY A 98 15.34 0.26 6.78
CA GLY A 98 15.15 1.71 6.73
C GLY A 98 14.98 2.26 5.32
N THR A 99 14.43 1.46 4.40
CA THR A 99 14.23 1.91 3.01
C THR A 99 13.03 2.85 2.94
N LEU A 100 13.25 4.09 2.50
CA LEU A 100 12.23 5.11 2.35
C LEU A 100 12.26 5.68 0.93
N SER A 101 11.16 5.50 0.20
CA SER A 101 11.00 6.09 -1.12
C SER A 101 9.53 6.29 -1.48
N ILE A 102 9.27 7.19 -2.43
CA ILE A 102 7.94 7.41 -3.01
C ILE A 102 7.40 6.13 -3.65
N LYS A 103 8.28 5.31 -4.25
CA LYS A 103 7.88 4.07 -4.93
C LYS A 103 7.45 2.99 -3.93
N LEU A 104 8.18 2.88 -2.84
CA LEU A 104 7.82 1.98 -1.75
C LEU A 104 6.49 2.42 -1.11
N LEU A 105 6.28 3.73 -0.96
CA LEU A 105 5.00 4.29 -0.54
C LEU A 105 3.87 3.96 -1.55
N GLN A 106 4.09 4.14 -2.85
CA GLN A 106 3.11 3.75 -3.87
C GLN A 106 2.75 2.26 -3.79
N ALA A 107 3.76 1.40 -3.61
CA ALA A 107 3.52 -0.03 -3.45
C ALA A 107 2.77 -0.35 -2.14
N SER A 108 3.09 0.31 -1.02
CA SER A 108 2.41 0.08 0.26
C SER A 108 0.96 0.56 0.26
N LEU A 109 0.64 1.61 -0.49
CA LEU A 109 -0.75 2.05 -0.71
C LEU A 109 -1.57 1.01 -1.51
N LEU A 110 -0.96 0.33 -2.48
CA LEU A 110 -1.62 -0.80 -3.16
C LEU A 110 -1.82 -2.01 -2.24
N LEU A 111 -0.88 -2.27 -1.34
CA LEU A 111 -1.05 -3.31 -0.32
C LEU A 111 -2.18 -2.94 0.65
N LEU A 112 -2.24 -1.68 1.09
CA LEU A 112 -3.32 -1.16 1.92
C LEU A 112 -4.69 -1.32 1.24
N LEU A 113 -4.76 -1.02 -0.06
CA LEU A 113 -5.98 -1.21 -0.85
C LEU A 113 -6.42 -2.68 -0.88
N TYR A 114 -5.47 -3.59 -1.07
CA TYR A 114 -5.73 -5.03 -1.03
C TYR A 114 -6.27 -5.46 0.34
N GLU A 115 -5.59 -5.08 1.42
CA GLU A 115 -6.02 -5.42 2.78
C GLU A 115 -7.41 -4.87 3.12
N HIS A 116 -7.71 -3.64 2.72
CA HIS A 116 -9.02 -3.03 2.89
C HIS A 116 -10.10 -3.74 2.05
N GLY A 117 -9.83 -3.98 0.76
CA GLY A 117 -10.77 -4.61 -0.17
C GLY A 117 -11.09 -6.07 0.18
N HIS A 118 -10.17 -6.77 0.84
CA HIS A 118 -10.34 -8.14 1.30
C HIS A 118 -10.78 -8.26 2.77
N GLY A 119 -11.04 -7.15 3.47
CA GLY A 119 -11.56 -7.14 4.84
C GLY A 119 -10.52 -7.49 5.92
N ILE A 120 -9.23 -7.32 5.65
CA ILE A 120 -8.12 -7.57 6.61
C ILE A 120 -7.86 -6.29 7.43
N TYR A 121 -8.89 -5.77 8.10
CA TYR A 121 -8.86 -4.43 8.70
C TYR A 121 -7.75 -4.18 9.73
N PRO A 122 -7.38 -5.11 10.64
CA PRO A 122 -6.27 -4.87 11.57
C PRO A 122 -4.92 -4.69 10.85
N SER A 123 -4.69 -5.44 9.78
CA SER A 123 -3.49 -5.30 8.95
C SER A 123 -3.52 -3.99 8.16
N ALA A 124 -4.67 -3.65 7.58
CA ALA A 124 -4.89 -2.39 6.86
C ALA A 124 -4.61 -1.18 7.75
N TYR A 125 -5.09 -1.19 9.00
CA TYR A 125 -4.83 -0.12 9.97
C TYR A 125 -3.34 0.03 10.28
N THR A 126 -2.63 -1.09 10.43
CA THR A 126 -1.18 -1.09 10.66
C THR A 126 -0.41 -0.56 9.44
N THR A 127 -0.76 -1.01 8.23
CA THR A 127 -0.17 -0.53 6.98
C THR A 127 -0.40 0.96 6.79
N LEU A 128 -1.62 1.44 7.04
CA LEU A 128 -1.95 2.86 6.97
C LEU A 128 -1.06 3.68 7.93
N GLY A 129 -0.85 3.20 9.15
CA GLY A 129 0.06 3.82 10.10
C GLY A 129 1.50 3.92 9.58
N SER A 130 2.03 2.87 8.95
CA SER A 130 3.33 2.91 8.28
C SER A 130 3.36 3.90 7.12
N CYS A 131 2.32 3.92 6.27
CA CYS A 131 2.20 4.87 5.16
C CYS A 131 2.19 6.33 5.65
N ALA A 132 1.48 6.63 6.73
CA ALA A 132 1.45 7.97 7.33
C ALA A 132 2.83 8.39 7.85
N ARG A 133 3.59 7.47 8.48
CA ARG A 133 4.97 7.74 8.90
C ARG A 133 5.89 7.96 7.71
N TYR A 134 5.73 7.19 6.63
CA TYR A 134 6.50 7.37 5.39
C TYR A 134 6.23 8.73 4.76
N LEU A 135 4.98 9.16 4.77
CA LEU A 135 4.56 10.48 4.28
C LEU A 135 5.25 11.61 5.05
N GLY A 136 5.27 11.52 6.39
CA GLY A 136 5.99 12.48 7.24
C GLY A 136 7.50 12.43 7.07
N ALA A 137 8.08 11.24 6.90
CA ALA A 137 9.52 11.06 6.68
C ALA A 137 9.99 11.60 5.32
N LEU A 138 9.13 11.57 4.30
CA LEU A 138 9.38 12.14 2.97
C LEU A 138 9.04 13.63 2.88
N ASP A 139 8.64 14.25 3.99
CA ASP A 139 8.18 15.64 4.06
C ASP A 139 7.04 15.95 3.06
N ILE A 140 6.16 14.98 2.85
CA ILE A 140 4.96 15.13 2.01
C ILE A 140 3.83 15.67 2.91
N GLY A 141 3.95 16.93 3.31
CA GLY A 141 3.00 17.61 4.19
C GLY A 141 1.88 18.35 3.45
N THR A 142 0.84 18.75 4.20
CA THR A 142 -0.21 19.68 3.72
C THR A 142 0.29 21.10 3.46
N GLY A 143 1.50 21.41 3.91
CA GLY A 143 2.04 22.77 3.97
C GLY A 143 3.47 22.94 3.48
N SER A 144 4.08 21.96 2.79
CA SER A 144 5.30 22.25 2.05
C SER A 144 4.93 23.28 1.00
N GLU A 145 5.50 24.47 1.15
CA GLU A 145 5.22 25.69 0.42
C GLU A 145 5.04 25.42 -1.08
N TYR A 146 4.23 26.27 -1.70
CA TYR A 146 4.10 26.42 -3.14
C TYR A 146 5.46 26.79 -3.74
N ASP A 147 6.41 25.86 -3.71
CA ASP A 147 7.70 26.04 -4.33
C ASP A 147 7.47 25.82 -5.82
N ASP A 148 7.05 26.91 -6.45
CA ASP A 148 6.87 27.13 -7.88
C ASP A 148 8.20 26.94 -8.66
N THR A 149 9.22 26.35 -8.02
CA THR A 149 10.53 26.01 -8.57
C THR A 149 10.71 24.51 -8.85
N GLY A 150 9.78 23.65 -8.42
CA GLY A 150 9.79 22.19 -8.68
C GLY A 150 9.03 21.75 -9.94
N ASP A 151 9.33 20.55 -10.45
CA ASP A 151 8.54 19.91 -11.52
C ASP A 151 7.10 19.72 -11.02
N TRP A 152 6.15 20.43 -11.63
CA TRP A 152 4.72 20.39 -11.30
C TRP A 152 4.20 18.95 -11.19
N MET A 153 4.74 18.04 -11.99
CA MET A 153 4.39 16.61 -11.97
C MET A 153 4.73 15.93 -10.64
N GLU A 154 5.85 16.30 -10.01
CA GLU A 154 6.29 15.71 -8.74
C GLU A 154 5.42 16.20 -7.58
N GLY A 155 5.13 17.50 -7.54
CA GLY A 155 4.23 18.09 -6.53
C GLY A 155 2.82 17.50 -6.61
N GLU A 156 2.31 17.29 -7.81
CA GLU A 156 1.01 16.68 -8.05
C GLU A 156 0.99 15.20 -7.58
N GLN A 157 2.05 14.43 -7.83
CA GLN A 157 2.17 13.05 -7.32
C GLN A 157 2.14 12.99 -5.80
N ARG A 158 2.93 13.83 -5.13
CA ARG A 158 2.97 13.92 -3.66
C ARG A 158 1.60 14.25 -3.07
N ARG A 159 0.89 15.20 -3.68
CA ARG A 159 -0.47 15.58 -3.29
C ARG A 159 -1.46 14.43 -3.42
N ARG A 160 -1.37 13.63 -4.49
CA ARG A 160 -2.23 12.45 -4.70
C ARG A 160 -1.97 11.36 -3.66
N LEU A 161 -0.71 11.13 -3.28
CA LEU A 161 -0.35 10.19 -2.21
C LEU A 161 -0.90 10.64 -0.86
N TRP A 162 -0.79 11.93 -0.55
CA TRP A 162 -1.38 12.51 0.65
C TRP A 162 -2.90 12.33 0.69
N TRP A 163 -3.59 12.66 -0.41
CA TRP A 163 -5.05 12.47 -0.52
C TRP A 163 -5.47 11.02 -0.36
N PHE A 164 -4.71 10.07 -0.90
CA PHE A 164 -4.98 8.64 -0.75
C PHE A 164 -5.00 8.24 0.73
N ILE A 165 -3.96 8.61 1.47
CA ILE A 165 -3.82 8.28 2.89
C ILE A 165 -4.97 8.88 3.68
N TYR A 166 -5.29 10.16 3.44
CA TYR A 166 -6.40 10.85 4.09
C TYR A 166 -7.75 10.15 3.84
N VAL A 167 -8.03 9.77 2.59
CA VAL A 167 -9.27 9.05 2.24
C VAL A 167 -9.32 7.69 2.93
N MET A 168 -8.21 6.93 2.91
CA MET A 168 -8.18 5.60 3.55
C MET A 168 -8.30 5.67 5.06
N GLU A 169 -7.66 6.64 5.70
CA GLU A 169 -7.80 6.89 7.13
C GLU A 169 -9.26 7.12 7.51
N ARG A 170 -9.97 7.95 6.75
CA ARG A 170 -11.38 8.21 7.00
C ARG A 170 -12.24 6.94 6.88
N ASN A 171 -12.05 6.17 5.80
CA ASN A 171 -12.82 4.94 5.58
C ASN A 171 -12.53 3.88 6.66
N LEU A 172 -11.27 3.67 7.02
CA LEU A 172 -10.90 2.67 8.03
C LEU A 172 -11.35 3.05 9.44
N LEU A 173 -11.36 4.34 9.79
CA LEU A 173 -11.89 4.81 11.08
C LEU A 173 -13.41 4.67 11.18
N ASP A 174 -14.13 4.96 10.09
CA ASP A 174 -15.59 4.80 10.06
C ASP A 174 -15.99 3.31 10.17
N HIS A 175 -15.24 2.39 9.54
CA HIS A 175 -15.45 0.94 9.70
C HIS A 175 -15.00 0.39 11.07
N GLY A 176 -13.84 0.84 11.58
CA GLY A 176 -13.35 0.42 12.90
C GLY A 176 -14.31 0.80 14.02
N ASN A 177 -14.89 2.00 13.99
CA ASN A 177 -15.90 2.40 14.97
C ASN A 177 -17.18 1.54 14.90
N ALA A 178 -17.53 1.01 13.72
CA ALA A 178 -18.66 0.11 13.58
C ALA A 178 -18.36 -1.27 14.19
N ASP A 179 -17.16 -1.82 13.97
CA ASP A 179 -16.77 -3.13 14.49
C ASP A 179 -16.47 -3.10 16.00
N PHE A 180 -15.64 -2.15 16.47
CA PHE A 180 -15.34 -2.00 17.90
C PHE A 180 -16.52 -1.46 18.71
N GLY A 181 -17.40 -0.67 18.09
CA GLY A 181 -18.62 -0.18 18.71
C GLY A 181 -19.67 -1.26 18.91
N ASN A 182 -19.67 -2.31 18.08
CA ASN A 182 -20.61 -3.43 18.20
C ASN A 182 -20.14 -4.47 19.23
N ASP A 183 -18.84 -4.65 19.40
CA ASP A 183 -18.25 -5.48 20.47
C ASP A 183 -18.50 -4.90 21.87
N SER A 184 -18.67 -3.58 21.99
CA SER A 184 -19.04 -2.94 23.26
C SER A 184 -20.49 -3.23 23.71
N LYS A 185 -21.34 -3.78 22.83
CA LYS A 185 -22.73 -4.15 23.17
C LYS A 185 -22.89 -5.64 23.52
N HIS A 186 -21.87 -6.45 23.27
CA HIS A 186 -21.88 -7.88 23.55
C HIS A 186 -20.57 -8.33 24.21
N ASN A 187 -20.28 -7.87 25.43
CA ASN A 187 -19.61 -8.69 26.45
C ASN A 187 -19.60 -8.00 27.83
N GLY A 188 -19.68 -8.83 28.87
CA GLY A 188 -19.95 -8.47 30.27
C GLY A 188 -18.83 -7.77 31.06
N PRO A 189 -18.84 -7.86 32.39
CA PRO A 189 -18.66 -6.73 33.31
C PRO A 189 -17.20 -6.45 33.70
N TRP A 190 -16.35 -6.10 32.75
CA TRP A 190 -14.93 -5.79 33.04
C TRP A 190 -14.53 -4.32 32.80
N VAL A 191 -15.47 -3.42 32.50
CA VAL A 191 -15.17 -1.99 32.30
C VAL A 191 -15.17 -1.18 33.61
N SER A 192 -15.54 -1.75 34.76
CA SER A 192 -15.47 -1.05 36.05
C SER A 192 -14.17 -1.32 36.81
N ALA A 193 -13.03 -0.88 36.29
CA ALA A 193 -11.80 -0.75 37.08
C ALA A 193 -10.80 0.21 36.45
N ALA A 194 -11.19 1.49 36.32
CA ALA A 194 -10.18 2.56 36.33
C ALA A 194 -9.89 2.90 37.80
N PRO A 195 -8.62 2.88 38.26
CA PRO A 195 -8.26 3.35 39.59
C PRO A 195 -8.50 4.85 39.67
N ALA A 196 -9.17 5.26 40.74
CA ALA A 196 -9.37 6.65 41.09
C ALA A 196 -8.01 7.37 41.26
N LEU A 197 -8.00 8.61 40.79
CA LEU A 197 -6.98 9.62 41.02
C LEU A 197 -6.68 9.75 42.53
N ILE A 198 -5.39 9.73 42.86
CA ILE A 198 -4.78 10.39 44.03
C ILE A 198 -4.13 11.63 43.39
N GLU A 199 -4.45 12.88 43.71
CA GLU A 199 -4.90 13.57 44.93
C GLU A 199 -5.82 14.76 44.55
#